data_AF-A0A3R7QJU9-F1
#
_entry.id   AF-A0A3R7QJU9-F1
#
_cell.length_a   1.000
_cell.length_b   1.000
_cell.length_c   1.000
_cell.angle_alpha   90.00
_cell.angle_beta   90.00
_cell.angle_gamma   90.00
#
_symmetry.space_group_name_H-M   'P 1'
#
loop_
_entity.id
_entity.type
_entity.pdbx_description
1 polymer ?
#
loop_
_entity_poly.entity_id
_entity_poly.type
_entity_poly.pdbx_seq_one_letter_code
_entity_poly.pdbx_strand_id
1 'polypeptide(L)'
;MIVISTQSQAVKNPRRVPSSRNLQTSQQVTNFAMTLLMGLILVVAVYFAVAKFQTHIPEYEATLKEVCRTSSLPRLQYKGVESFFEYLLNPDKSFCTSWVDFSKEGETESRVRRDSHYGRYVCANASDDGVGESCLVYYFTVVDDEQFKKDMDKLTCHVHEIVDKLKKEVEESEKSPRRHPWQISEISYDRVLPGGSVKRRRSLKDIVTSLGHVGRKVRFLRADLHGQEWTLLRQVVMNHDIINVHQISIGLHIPLSVNRLTMEERRRYFEDLYQVFKGLACLGYKHVRVEAIETDSSRLVVPEMGGATLPSFYEVHWVKTAPQASGSNDHYVYY
;
A
#
# COMPACT_ATOMS: atom_id res chain seq x y z
N MET A 1 58.22 86.15 21.97
CA MET A 1 58.25 84.68 21.90
C MET A 1 57.56 84.29 20.60
N ILE A 2 58.31 83.72 19.66
CA ILE A 2 57.88 83.41 18.29
C ILE A 2 57.21 82.02 18.31
N VAL A 3 56.00 81.89 17.75
CA VAL A 3 55.41 80.58 17.43
C VAL A 3 54.85 80.62 16.01
N ILE A 4 55.25 79.60 15.25
CA ILE A 4 55.17 79.45 13.81
C ILE A 4 53.90 78.70 13.39
N SER A 5 53.35 79.14 12.27
CA SER A 5 52.24 78.56 11.49
C SER A 5 52.57 77.19 10.88
N THR A 6 51.60 76.27 10.83
CA THR A 6 51.50 75.26 9.75
C THR A 6 50.03 74.97 9.42
N GLN A 7 49.63 75.28 8.18
CA GLN A 7 48.36 74.85 7.57
C GLN A 7 48.56 73.50 6.89
N SER A 8 47.68 72.53 7.19
CA SER A 8 47.62 71.23 6.53
C SER A 8 46.51 71.24 5.47
N GLN A 9 46.87 70.98 4.20
CA GLN A 9 45.95 70.85 3.08
C GLN A 9 45.48 69.40 2.94
N ALA A 10 44.16 69.19 2.99
CA ALA A 10 43.52 67.90 2.76
C ALA A 10 43.36 67.62 1.26
N VAL A 11 44.04 66.59 0.75
CA VAL A 11 43.95 66.10 -0.62
C VAL A 11 42.69 65.24 -0.78
N LYS A 12 41.76 65.66 -1.65
CA LYS A 12 40.59 64.87 -2.06
C LYS A 12 41.02 63.80 -3.09
N ASN A 13 40.87 62.53 -2.72
CA ASN A 13 41.11 61.38 -3.59
C ASN A 13 39.91 61.16 -4.55
N PRO A 14 40.12 61.00 -5.87
CA PRO A 14 39.04 60.75 -6.82
C PRO A 14 38.48 59.32 -6.69
N ARG A 15 37.15 59.20 -6.55
CA ARG A 15 36.43 57.91 -6.60
C ARG A 15 36.55 57.30 -8.00
N ARG A 16 37.24 56.17 -8.13
CA ARG A 16 37.21 55.32 -9.33
C ARG A 16 35.81 54.72 -9.48
N VAL A 17 35.12 55.07 -10.56
CA VAL A 17 33.88 54.41 -10.99
C VAL A 17 34.26 53.11 -11.72
N PRO A 18 33.84 51.93 -11.23
CA PRO A 18 34.18 50.67 -11.88
C PRO A 18 33.47 50.55 -13.25
N SER A 19 34.24 50.09 -14.24
CA SER A 19 33.79 49.84 -15.62
C SER A 19 32.64 48.83 -15.67
N SER A 20 31.53 49.20 -16.32
CA SER A 20 30.29 48.42 -16.43
C SER A 20 30.45 47.09 -17.20
N ARG A 21 31.55 46.91 -17.97
CA ARG A 21 31.79 45.68 -18.73
C ARG A 21 32.20 44.49 -17.86
N ASN A 22 32.78 44.71 -16.67
CA ASN A 22 33.18 43.61 -15.78
C ASN A 22 32.02 43.07 -14.91
N LEU A 23 30.92 43.81 -14.80
CA LEU A 23 29.73 43.36 -14.05
C LEU A 23 28.89 42.35 -14.83
N GLN A 24 28.81 42.47 -16.17
CA GLN A 24 28.03 41.55 -17.00
C GLN A 24 28.64 40.15 -17.09
N THR A 25 29.97 40.03 -17.16
CA THR A 25 30.64 38.72 -17.20
C THR A 25 30.55 37.99 -15.86
N SER A 26 30.67 38.70 -14.74
CA SER A 26 30.49 38.13 -13.40
C SER A 26 29.08 37.54 -13.21
N GLN A 27 28.05 38.24 -13.68
CA GLN A 27 26.66 37.80 -13.53
C GLN A 27 26.28 36.61 -14.42
N GLN A 28 26.93 36.45 -15.59
CA GLN A 28 26.72 35.26 -16.43
C GLN A 28 27.35 34.01 -15.83
N VAL A 29 28.53 34.11 -15.22
CA VAL A 29 29.23 32.98 -14.60
C VAL A 29 28.45 32.48 -13.37
N THR A 30 27.89 33.38 -12.57
CA THR A 30 27.08 32.98 -11.39
C THR A 30 25.78 32.27 -11.79
N ASN A 31 25.10 32.73 -12.84
CA ASN A 31 23.88 32.08 -13.34
C ASN A 31 24.14 30.67 -13.88
N PHE A 32 25.26 30.46 -14.58
CA PHE A 32 25.62 29.14 -15.11
C PHE A 32 25.97 28.16 -13.98
N ALA A 33 26.77 28.61 -12.99
CA ALA A 33 27.11 27.80 -11.83
C ALA A 33 25.86 27.41 -11.00
N MET A 34 24.91 28.33 -10.84
CA MET A 34 23.65 28.06 -10.13
C MET A 34 22.77 27.05 -10.88
N THR A 35 22.72 27.13 -12.21
CA THR A 35 21.97 26.18 -13.04
C THR A 35 22.56 24.77 -12.96
N LEU A 36 23.88 24.64 -13.03
CA LEU A 36 24.57 23.36 -12.86
C LEU A 36 24.36 22.77 -11.46
N LEU A 37 24.43 23.61 -10.41
CA LEU A 37 24.21 23.18 -9.04
C LEU A 37 22.77 22.68 -8.84
N MET A 38 21.78 23.39 -9.36
CA MET A 38 20.37 22.96 -9.29
C MET A 38 20.13 21.68 -10.09
N GLY A 39 20.75 21.53 -11.26
CA GLY A 39 20.72 20.29 -12.03
C GLY A 39 21.32 19.11 -11.28
N LEU A 40 22.49 19.30 -10.64
CA LEU A 40 23.14 18.28 -9.83
C LEU A 40 22.28 17.88 -8.63
N ILE A 41 21.70 18.87 -7.91
CA ILE A 41 20.81 18.61 -6.77
C ILE A 41 19.59 17.79 -7.23
N LEU A 42 19.00 18.12 -8.38
CA LEU A 42 17.87 17.37 -8.93
C LEU A 42 18.27 15.93 -9.28
N VAL A 43 19.40 15.73 -9.95
CA VAL A 43 19.92 14.39 -10.30
C VAL A 43 20.19 13.56 -9.06
N VAL A 44 20.83 14.15 -8.04
CA VAL A 44 21.12 13.49 -6.77
C VAL A 44 19.82 13.15 -6.03
N ALA A 45 18.85 14.07 -5.98
CA ALA A 45 17.55 13.82 -5.35
C ALA A 45 16.78 12.71 -6.06
N VAL A 46 16.78 12.69 -7.40
CA VAL A 46 16.18 11.62 -8.21
C VAL A 46 16.90 10.30 -7.98
N TYR A 47 18.24 10.29 -7.96
CA TYR A 47 19.03 9.10 -7.68
C TYR A 47 18.70 8.52 -6.31
N PHE A 48 18.66 9.34 -5.25
CA PHE A 48 18.29 8.87 -3.91
C PHE A 48 16.83 8.41 -3.82
N ALA A 49 15.91 9.04 -4.56
CA ALA A 49 14.52 8.61 -4.63
C ALA A 49 14.38 7.25 -5.33
N VAL A 50 15.10 7.04 -6.44
CA VAL A 50 15.11 5.78 -7.19
C VAL A 50 15.83 4.67 -6.40
N ALA A 51 16.99 4.96 -5.81
CA ALA A 51 17.75 4.00 -5.01
C ALA A 51 16.96 3.51 -3.79
N LYS A 52 16.21 4.40 -3.10
CA LYS A 52 15.32 4.00 -2.01
C LYS A 52 14.14 3.13 -2.46
N PHE A 53 13.69 3.30 -3.70
CA PHE A 53 12.64 2.44 -4.27
C PHE A 53 13.17 1.04 -4.63
N GLN A 54 14.45 0.94 -5.00
CA GLN A 54 15.08 -0.32 -5.41
C GLN A 54 15.51 -1.22 -4.24
N THR A 55 15.76 -0.71 -3.02
CA THR A 55 16.29 -1.52 -1.92
C THR A 55 15.32 -2.56 -1.35
N HIS A 56 14.01 -2.42 -1.57
CA HIS A 56 13.01 -3.34 -1.00
C HIS A 56 12.61 -4.48 -1.95
N ILE A 57 12.91 -4.38 -3.24
CA ILE A 57 12.64 -5.45 -4.21
C ILE A 57 13.47 -6.72 -3.89
N PRO A 58 14.79 -6.63 -3.59
CA PRO A 58 15.59 -7.80 -3.27
C PRO A 58 15.13 -8.54 -2.01
N GLU A 59 14.66 -7.80 -1.00
CA GLU A 59 14.15 -8.38 0.25
C GLU A 59 12.86 -9.18 -0.03
N TYR A 60 11.94 -8.62 -0.80
CA TYR A 60 10.71 -9.32 -1.18
C TYR A 60 10.98 -10.58 -1.99
N GLU A 61 11.88 -10.54 -2.97
CA GLU A 61 12.23 -11.71 -3.78
C GLU A 61 12.85 -12.82 -2.94
N ALA A 62 13.71 -12.47 -1.98
CA ALA A 62 14.31 -13.42 -1.05
C ALA A 62 13.24 -14.09 -0.17
N THR A 63 12.32 -13.31 0.41
CA THR A 63 11.20 -13.86 1.19
C THR A 63 10.31 -14.72 0.32
N LEU A 64 9.99 -14.28 -0.90
CA LEU A 64 9.17 -15.03 -1.84
C LEU A 64 9.79 -16.40 -2.17
N LYS A 65 11.11 -16.42 -2.43
CA LYS A 65 11.84 -17.67 -2.67
C LYS A 65 11.76 -18.61 -1.47
N GLU A 66 11.87 -18.08 -0.25
CA GLU A 66 11.81 -18.89 0.96
C GLU A 66 10.40 -19.45 1.20
N VAL A 67 9.35 -18.63 1.16
CA VAL A 67 7.97 -19.11 1.38
C VAL A 67 7.52 -20.08 0.29
N CYS A 68 7.99 -19.90 -0.95
CA CYS A 68 7.66 -20.82 -2.05
C CYS A 68 8.50 -22.10 -2.06
N ARG A 69 9.57 -22.19 -1.26
CA ARG A 69 10.38 -23.41 -1.15
C ARG A 69 9.63 -24.51 -0.41
N THR A 70 8.78 -24.14 0.53
CA THR A 70 8.05 -25.06 1.43
C THR A 70 6.58 -25.24 1.05
N SER A 71 6.09 -24.50 0.05
CA SER A 71 4.68 -24.58 -0.35
C SER A 71 4.32 -25.91 -1.02
N SER A 72 3.17 -26.45 -0.64
CA SER A 72 2.56 -27.63 -1.27
C SER A 72 1.63 -27.28 -2.44
N LEU A 73 1.27 -26.00 -2.62
CA LEU A 73 0.38 -25.58 -3.70
C LEU A 73 1.13 -25.50 -5.05
N PRO A 74 0.43 -25.71 -6.18
CA PRO A 74 1.04 -25.59 -7.50
C PRO A 74 1.72 -24.23 -7.69
N ARG A 75 2.93 -24.26 -8.27
CA ARG A 75 3.68 -23.04 -8.53
C ARG A 75 3.00 -22.23 -9.63
N LEU A 76 2.47 -21.07 -9.24
CA LEU A 76 2.02 -20.04 -10.16
C LEU A 76 3.20 -19.55 -11.02
N GLN A 77 2.98 -19.51 -12.33
CA GLN A 77 3.95 -19.04 -13.31
C GLN A 77 3.35 -17.86 -14.08
N TYR A 78 4.06 -16.74 -14.07
CA TYR A 78 3.67 -15.59 -14.87
C TYR A 78 3.99 -15.85 -16.34
N LYS A 79 2.97 -15.82 -17.19
CA LYS A 79 3.08 -16.01 -18.65
C LYS A 79 2.79 -14.72 -19.43
N GLY A 80 2.67 -13.59 -18.74
CA GLY A 80 2.27 -12.31 -19.29
C GLY A 80 1.00 -11.76 -18.64
N VAL A 81 0.54 -10.60 -19.12
CA VAL A 81 -0.58 -9.85 -18.52
C VAL A 81 -1.87 -10.69 -18.41
N GLU A 82 -2.11 -11.57 -19.39
CA GLU A 82 -3.25 -12.50 -19.37
C GLU A 82 -3.24 -13.39 -18.13
N SER A 83 -2.10 -13.97 -17.75
CA SER A 83 -2.01 -14.84 -16.56
C SER A 83 -2.32 -14.12 -15.25
N PHE A 84 -2.09 -12.80 -15.18
CA PHE A 84 -2.51 -11.99 -14.04
C PHE A 84 -4.03 -11.91 -13.94
N PHE A 85 -4.71 -11.58 -15.03
CA PHE A 85 -6.16 -11.49 -15.05
C PHE A 85 -6.82 -12.87 -14.97
N GLU A 86 -6.22 -13.91 -15.55
CA GLU A 86 -6.68 -15.29 -15.41
C GLU A 86 -6.71 -15.70 -13.95
N TYR A 87 -5.64 -15.47 -13.19
CA TYR A 87 -5.64 -15.74 -11.75
C TYR A 87 -6.68 -14.91 -11.00
N LEU A 88 -6.73 -13.60 -11.27
CA LEU A 88 -7.62 -12.65 -10.59
C LEU A 88 -9.10 -12.94 -10.87
N LEU A 89 -9.46 -13.40 -12.07
CA LEU A 89 -10.85 -13.56 -12.50
C LEU A 89 -11.38 -14.99 -12.31
N ASN A 90 -10.51 -15.97 -12.01
CA ASN A 90 -10.89 -17.37 -11.83
C ASN A 90 -10.64 -17.86 -10.40
N PRO A 91 -11.46 -17.44 -9.41
CA PRO A 91 -11.35 -17.95 -8.05
C PRO A 91 -11.75 -19.42 -7.92
N ASP A 92 -11.12 -20.13 -6.97
CA ASP A 92 -11.54 -21.45 -6.51
C ASP A 92 -12.75 -21.32 -5.56
N LYS A 93 -13.93 -21.12 -6.15
CA LYS A 93 -15.20 -20.96 -5.41
C LYS A 93 -15.58 -22.20 -4.60
N SER A 94 -15.04 -23.38 -4.94
CA SER A 94 -15.34 -24.63 -4.25
C SER A 94 -14.80 -24.66 -2.82
N PHE A 95 -13.74 -23.89 -2.56
CA PHE A 95 -13.11 -23.83 -1.25
C PHE A 95 -13.97 -23.12 -0.19
N CYS A 96 -14.80 -22.16 -0.61
CA CYS A 96 -15.71 -21.46 0.28
C CYS A 96 -17.16 -21.52 -0.23
N THR A 97 -17.94 -22.44 0.34
CA THR A 97 -19.34 -22.66 -0.06
C THR A 97 -20.35 -21.90 0.80
N SER A 98 -19.93 -21.36 1.95
CA SER A 98 -20.79 -20.56 2.84
C SER A 98 -20.18 -19.20 3.14
N TRP A 99 -20.98 -18.15 2.91
CA TRP A 99 -20.59 -16.76 3.05
C TRP A 99 -21.54 -16.04 3.99
N VAL A 100 -20.98 -15.30 4.95
CA VAL A 100 -21.73 -14.30 5.72
C VAL A 100 -21.56 -12.97 5.01
N ASP A 101 -22.67 -12.34 4.65
CA ASP A 101 -22.73 -11.07 3.93
C ASP A 101 -23.23 -9.96 4.87
N PHE A 102 -22.33 -9.06 5.26
CA PHE A 102 -22.65 -7.91 6.13
C PHE A 102 -23.16 -6.67 5.36
N SER A 103 -23.46 -6.79 4.06
CA SER A 103 -23.95 -5.67 3.25
C SER A 103 -25.44 -5.43 3.36
N LYS A 104 -26.22 -6.37 3.90
CA LYS A 104 -27.69 -6.43 3.71
C LYS A 104 -28.55 -5.90 4.85
N GLU A 105 -27.99 -5.57 6.02
CA GLU A 105 -28.81 -5.10 7.14
C GLU A 105 -29.14 -3.60 7.02
N GLY A 106 -30.35 -3.28 6.53
CA GLY A 106 -31.03 -2.03 6.87
C GLY A 106 -31.19 -0.94 5.79
N GLU A 107 -30.75 -1.15 4.55
CA GLU A 107 -30.92 -0.12 3.51
C GLU A 107 -32.01 -0.49 2.51
N THR A 108 -33.16 0.19 2.64
CA THR A 108 -34.07 0.44 1.51
C THR A 108 -33.27 1.06 0.37
N GLU A 109 -33.45 0.56 -0.85
CA GLU A 109 -32.81 0.85 -2.16
C GLU A 109 -32.73 2.34 -2.60
N SER A 110 -32.58 3.29 -1.68
CA SER A 110 -32.14 4.62 -2.03
C SER A 110 -30.70 4.54 -2.51
N ARG A 111 -30.40 5.25 -3.61
CA ARG A 111 -29.13 5.29 -4.37
C ARG A 111 -27.93 5.82 -3.57
N VAL A 112 -27.86 5.53 -2.28
CA VAL A 112 -26.75 5.85 -1.39
C VAL A 112 -25.55 5.05 -1.89
N ARG A 113 -24.53 5.82 -2.28
CA ARG A 113 -23.19 5.46 -2.75
C ARG A 113 -22.86 3.97 -2.66
N ARG A 114 -22.89 3.30 -3.83
CA ARG A 114 -22.32 1.96 -4.05
C ARG A 114 -20.92 1.79 -3.43
N ASP A 115 -20.18 2.89 -3.29
CA ASP A 115 -18.80 2.91 -2.81
C ASP A 115 -18.58 2.44 -1.35
N SER A 116 -19.60 2.39 -0.48
CA SER A 116 -19.43 1.99 0.92
C SER A 116 -19.73 0.51 1.26
N HIS A 117 -20.13 -0.30 0.27
CA HIS A 117 -20.68 -1.65 0.53
C HIS A 117 -19.74 -2.80 0.15
N TYR A 118 -18.56 -2.52 -0.39
CA TYR A 118 -17.62 -3.56 -0.83
C TYR A 118 -16.85 -4.15 0.35
N GLY A 119 -16.58 -5.45 0.36
CA GLY A 119 -15.62 -6.07 1.28
C GLY A 119 -16.24 -6.73 2.50
N ARG A 120 -17.54 -6.99 2.49
CA ARG A 120 -18.32 -7.41 3.67
C ARG A 120 -18.64 -8.91 3.70
N TYR A 121 -17.95 -9.70 2.89
CA TYR A 121 -18.11 -11.15 2.91
C TYR A 121 -17.07 -11.81 3.82
N VAL A 122 -17.52 -12.75 4.64
CA VAL A 122 -16.64 -13.62 5.43
C VAL A 122 -16.95 -15.06 5.07
N CYS A 123 -15.90 -15.85 4.77
CA CYS A 123 -16.06 -17.26 4.54
C CYS A 123 -16.35 -17.98 5.86
N ALA A 124 -17.55 -18.52 6.01
CA ALA A 124 -17.98 -19.20 7.24
C ALA A 124 -17.37 -20.59 7.38
N ASN A 125 -17.14 -21.29 6.27
CA ASN A 125 -16.56 -22.63 6.27
C ASN A 125 -15.10 -22.67 6.72
N ALA A 126 -14.42 -21.53 6.68
CA ALA A 126 -13.01 -21.47 6.99
C ALA A 126 -12.73 -21.46 8.50
N SER A 127 -13.76 -21.33 9.35
CA SER A 127 -13.58 -21.23 10.80
C SER A 127 -13.85 -22.55 11.51
N ASP A 128 -12.81 -23.38 11.63
CA ASP A 128 -12.79 -24.50 12.59
C ASP A 128 -12.50 -24.03 14.03
N ASP A 129 -12.20 -22.74 14.22
CA ASP A 129 -11.98 -22.18 15.55
C ASP A 129 -13.32 -22.13 16.29
N GLY A 130 -13.41 -22.94 17.36
CA GLY A 130 -14.61 -23.09 18.18
C GLY A 130 -15.29 -21.78 18.54
N VAL A 131 -16.63 -21.82 18.58
CA VAL A 131 -17.49 -20.73 19.02
C VAL A 131 -17.08 -20.30 20.44
N GLY A 132 -16.47 -19.12 20.61
CA GLY A 132 -16.21 -18.55 21.93
C GLY A 132 -14.94 -17.71 22.11
N GLU A 133 -13.95 -17.83 21.23
CA GLU A 133 -12.74 -17.00 21.31
C GLU A 133 -12.94 -15.64 20.64
N SER A 134 -12.63 -14.54 21.35
CA SER A 134 -12.69 -13.21 20.75
C SER A 134 -11.70 -13.09 19.59
N CYS A 135 -12.21 -12.73 18.42
CA CYS A 135 -11.45 -12.79 17.19
C CYS A 135 -10.70 -11.47 16.92
N LEU A 136 -9.48 -11.50 16.40
CA LEU A 136 -8.76 -10.28 16.03
C LEU A 136 -9.02 -9.91 14.57
N VAL A 137 -9.45 -8.67 14.31
CA VAL A 137 -9.72 -8.15 12.96
C VAL A 137 -8.90 -6.89 12.71
N TYR A 138 -8.22 -6.83 11.56
CA TYR A 138 -7.61 -5.60 11.07
C TYR A 138 -8.46 -5.01 9.95
N TYR A 139 -8.78 -3.73 10.07
CA TYR A 139 -9.55 -3.01 9.07
C TYR A 139 -8.78 -1.77 8.62
N PHE A 140 -8.19 -1.84 7.44
CA PHE A 140 -7.46 -0.74 6.81
C PHE A 140 -8.41 0.05 5.91
N THR A 141 -8.55 1.35 6.15
CA THR A 141 -9.55 2.13 5.42
C THR A 141 -9.20 3.60 5.25
N VAL A 142 -9.74 4.19 4.19
CA VAL A 142 -9.80 5.64 3.97
C VAL A 142 -11.14 6.25 4.38
N VAL A 143 -12.20 5.43 4.53
CA VAL A 143 -13.56 5.84 4.94
C VAL A 143 -13.98 5.11 6.21
N ASP A 144 -14.74 5.78 7.08
CA ASP A 144 -15.25 5.12 8.29
C ASP A 144 -16.43 4.20 7.92
N ASP A 145 -16.35 2.91 8.26
CA ASP A 145 -17.43 1.92 8.12
C ASP A 145 -17.86 1.47 9.52
N GLU A 146 -18.74 2.26 10.15
CA GLU A 146 -19.28 1.94 11.47
C GLU A 146 -20.09 0.65 11.48
N GLN A 147 -20.78 0.35 10.38
CA GLN A 147 -21.63 -0.82 10.27
C GLN A 147 -20.81 -2.10 10.33
N PHE A 148 -19.72 -2.16 9.56
CA PHE A 148 -18.80 -3.29 9.63
C PHE A 148 -18.24 -3.53 11.04
N LYS A 149 -17.88 -2.47 11.77
CA LYS A 149 -17.42 -2.59 13.16
C LYS A 149 -18.49 -3.19 14.06
N LYS A 150 -19.73 -2.68 13.98
CA LYS A 150 -20.87 -3.23 14.73
C LYS A 150 -21.11 -4.70 14.41
N ASP A 151 -21.00 -5.07 13.14
CA ASP A 151 -21.24 -6.44 12.69
C ASP A 151 -20.14 -7.41 13.16
N MET A 152 -18.88 -6.96 13.16
CA MET A 152 -17.77 -7.74 13.74
C MET A 152 -17.88 -7.82 15.28
N ASP A 153 -18.32 -6.75 15.95
CA ASP A 153 -18.55 -6.76 17.40
C ASP A 153 -19.66 -7.77 17.78
N LYS A 154 -20.71 -7.93 16.96
CA LYS A 154 -21.74 -8.99 17.12
C LYS A 154 -21.13 -10.40 17.05
N LEU A 155 -20.02 -10.56 16.34
CA LEU A 155 -19.23 -11.80 16.28
C LEU A 155 -18.14 -11.88 17.35
N THR A 156 -18.22 -11.06 18.39
CA THR A 156 -17.25 -10.95 19.50
C THR A 156 -15.82 -10.62 19.05
N CYS A 157 -15.65 -10.05 17.87
CA CYS A 157 -14.36 -9.69 17.32
C CYS A 157 -13.87 -8.33 17.82
N HIS A 158 -12.57 -8.22 18.06
CA HIS A 158 -11.87 -6.97 18.32
C HIS A 158 -11.35 -6.39 17.00
N VAL A 159 -12.06 -5.39 16.49
CA VAL A 159 -11.63 -4.65 15.29
C VAL A 159 -10.61 -3.58 15.65
N HIS A 160 -9.43 -3.65 15.04
CA HIS A 160 -8.46 -2.56 15.00
C HIS A 160 -8.57 -1.85 13.65
N GLU A 161 -9.02 -0.61 13.69
CA GLU A 161 -9.23 0.24 12.52
C GLU A 161 -7.95 1.06 12.26
N ILE A 162 -7.31 0.86 11.11
CA ILE A 162 -6.14 1.61 10.65
C ILE A 162 -6.63 2.60 9.58
N VAL A 163 -6.60 3.89 9.91
CA VAL A 163 -7.21 4.94 9.09
C VAL A 163 -6.15 5.81 8.44
N ASP A 164 -6.15 5.83 7.11
CA ASP A 164 -5.31 6.74 6.32
C ASP A 164 -5.94 8.14 6.22
N LYS A 165 -6.05 8.82 7.38
CA LYS A 165 -6.50 10.22 7.45
C LYS A 165 -5.46 11.07 8.17
N LEU A 166 -5.19 12.23 7.57
CA LEU A 166 -4.50 13.33 8.23
C LEU A 166 -5.47 13.96 9.23
N LYS A 167 -5.53 13.44 10.45
CA LYS A 167 -6.25 14.13 11.52
C LYS A 167 -5.32 15.14 12.18
N LYS A 168 -5.87 16.31 12.54
CA LYS A 168 -5.29 17.13 13.61
C LYS A 168 -5.40 16.27 14.87
N GLU A 169 -4.28 15.63 15.19
CA GLU A 169 -4.14 14.72 16.32
C GLU A 169 -4.61 15.39 17.59
N VAL A 170 -5.50 14.70 18.33
CA VAL A 170 -5.62 14.61 19.79
C VAL A 170 -7.05 14.16 20.16
N GLU A 171 -8.10 14.70 19.54
CA GLU A 171 -9.47 14.50 20.07
C GLU A 171 -10.17 13.18 19.70
N GLU A 172 -9.74 12.45 18.68
CA GLU A 172 -10.44 11.23 18.22
C GLU A 172 -9.72 9.91 18.56
N SER A 173 -8.40 9.93 18.78
CA SER A 173 -7.69 8.74 19.27
C SER A 173 -8.04 8.41 20.72
N GLU A 174 -8.41 9.42 21.52
CA GLU A 174 -8.90 9.21 22.88
C GLU A 174 -10.29 8.55 22.94
N LYS A 175 -11.08 8.67 21.87
CA LYS A 175 -12.47 8.17 21.84
C LYS A 175 -12.58 6.68 21.52
N SER A 176 -11.54 6.06 20.94
CA SER A 176 -11.53 4.61 20.69
C SER A 176 -10.12 4.04 20.71
N PRO A 177 -9.76 3.20 21.70
CA PRO A 177 -8.42 2.61 21.81
C PRO A 177 -8.06 1.66 20.64
N ARG A 178 -9.03 1.34 19.79
CA ARG A 178 -8.84 0.46 18.63
C ARG A 178 -8.77 1.19 17.30
N ARG A 179 -8.74 2.53 17.30
CA ARG A 179 -8.61 3.34 16.09
C ARG A 179 -7.22 3.97 16.01
N HIS A 180 -6.53 3.70 14.90
CA HIS A 180 -5.14 4.06 14.70
C HIS A 180 -4.98 4.97 13.47
N PRO A 181 -4.58 6.24 13.63
CA PRO A 181 -4.40 7.17 12.52
C PRO A 181 -3.05 6.93 11.83
N TRP A 182 -2.89 5.74 11.25
CA TRP A 182 -1.68 5.30 10.57
C TRP A 182 -1.98 5.00 9.12
N GLN A 183 -1.07 5.41 8.25
CA GLN A 183 -1.09 5.04 6.83
C GLN A 183 -0.12 3.88 6.59
N ILE A 184 -0.56 2.84 5.88
CA ILE A 184 0.30 1.69 5.55
C ILE A 184 1.47 2.12 4.65
N SER A 185 2.65 1.56 4.88
CA SER A 185 3.85 1.90 4.12
C SER A 185 4.93 0.87 4.28
N GLU A 186 5.80 0.70 3.29
CA GLU A 186 6.97 -0.17 3.41
C GLU A 186 7.96 0.32 4.47
N ILE A 187 8.13 1.64 4.57
CA ILE A 187 9.03 2.28 5.51
C ILE A 187 8.21 3.11 6.50
N SER A 188 8.36 2.81 7.78
CA SER A 188 7.74 3.60 8.84
C SER A 188 8.47 4.91 9.06
N TYR A 189 7.70 6.00 9.14
CA TYR A 189 8.22 7.30 9.51
C TYR A 189 7.11 8.24 9.97
N ASP A 190 7.51 9.27 10.71
CA ASP A 190 6.65 10.38 11.08
C ASP A 190 7.08 11.64 10.33
N ARG A 191 6.10 12.36 9.77
CA ARG A 191 6.33 13.63 9.09
C ARG A 191 5.41 14.70 9.66
N VAL A 192 6.00 15.72 10.27
CA VAL A 192 5.26 16.94 10.65
C VAL A 192 4.88 17.71 9.38
N LEU A 193 3.60 18.01 9.21
CA LEU A 193 3.07 18.77 8.09
C LEU A 193 2.97 20.27 8.44
N PRO A 194 2.90 21.17 7.44
CA PRO A 194 2.54 22.56 7.67
C PRO A 194 1.21 22.65 8.42
N GLY A 195 1.21 23.29 9.60
CA GLY A 195 0.05 23.32 10.50
C GLY A 195 0.15 22.40 11.72
N GLY A 196 1.27 21.70 11.91
CA GLY A 196 1.61 20.99 13.14
C GLY A 196 1.05 19.57 13.26
N SER A 197 0.15 19.15 12.37
CA SER A 197 -0.33 17.76 12.33
C SER A 197 0.80 16.80 11.93
N VAL A 198 0.85 15.62 12.53
CA VAL A 198 1.81 14.58 12.17
C VAL A 198 1.15 13.57 11.22
N LYS A 199 1.83 13.29 10.12
CA LYS A 199 1.50 12.17 9.23
C LYS A 199 2.31 10.96 9.67
N ARG A 200 1.63 9.95 10.22
CA ARG A 200 2.26 8.70 10.65
C ARG A 200 2.11 7.64 9.58
N ARG A 201 3.25 7.17 9.07
CA ARG A 201 3.32 6.02 8.16
C ARG A 201 3.91 4.83 8.90
N ARG A 202 3.28 3.67 8.79
CA ARG A 202 3.68 2.46 9.52
C ARG A 202 3.68 1.26 8.58
N SER A 203 4.68 0.40 8.71
CA SER A 203 4.65 -0.96 8.18
C SER A 203 3.72 -1.85 8.99
N LEU A 204 3.22 -2.92 8.40
CA LEU A 204 2.42 -3.95 9.05
C LEU A 204 3.16 -4.53 10.25
N LYS A 205 4.48 -4.72 10.14
CA LYS A 205 5.34 -5.13 11.25
C LYS A 205 5.24 -4.19 12.44
N ASP A 206 5.38 -2.88 12.19
CA ASP A 206 5.34 -1.90 13.25
C ASP A 206 3.93 -1.75 13.83
N ILE A 207 2.88 -1.89 13.01
CA ILE A 207 1.49 -1.92 13.46
C ILE A 207 1.27 -3.11 14.40
N VAL A 208 1.60 -4.32 13.97
CA VAL A 208 1.43 -5.56 14.76
C VAL A 208 2.24 -5.50 16.05
N THR A 209 3.49 -5.01 15.98
CA THR A 209 4.37 -4.87 17.15
C THR A 209 3.83 -3.84 18.13
N SER A 210 3.44 -2.65 17.64
CA SER A 210 2.93 -1.55 18.47
C SER A 210 1.62 -1.91 19.17
N LEU A 211 0.82 -2.79 18.56
CA LEU A 211 -0.43 -3.29 19.15
C LEU A 211 -0.23 -4.52 20.05
N GLY A 212 0.99 -5.06 20.17
CA GLY A 212 1.26 -6.28 20.95
C GLY A 212 0.62 -7.53 20.35
N HIS A 213 0.47 -7.57 19.02
CA HIS A 213 -0.23 -8.64 18.31
C HIS A 213 0.70 -9.62 17.59
N VAL A 214 2.01 -9.56 17.85
CA VAL A 214 3.00 -10.48 17.25
C VAL A 214 2.62 -11.93 17.54
N GLY A 215 2.56 -12.75 16.49
CA GLY A 215 2.20 -14.16 16.57
C GLY A 215 0.71 -14.44 16.82
N ARG A 216 -0.13 -13.41 17.02
CA ARG A 216 -1.57 -13.61 17.18
C ARG A 216 -2.21 -13.96 15.83
N LYS A 217 -3.20 -14.84 15.86
CA LYS A 217 -4.06 -15.13 14.71
C LYS A 217 -4.96 -13.92 14.44
N VAL A 218 -4.84 -13.34 13.25
CA VAL A 218 -5.77 -12.33 12.72
C VAL A 218 -6.82 -13.10 11.92
N ARG A 219 -8.04 -13.20 12.44
CA ARG A 219 -9.10 -13.98 11.79
C ARG A 219 -9.48 -13.37 10.45
N PHE A 220 -9.53 -12.05 10.39
CA PHE A 220 -9.93 -11.32 9.19
C PHE A 220 -9.12 -10.04 9.02
N LEU A 221 -8.60 -9.83 7.82
CA LEU A 221 -8.00 -8.57 7.39
C LEU A 221 -8.85 -8.01 6.25
N ARG A 222 -9.47 -6.86 6.49
CA ARG A 222 -10.18 -6.08 5.47
C ARG A 222 -9.38 -4.86 5.09
N ALA A 223 -9.32 -4.53 3.80
CA ALA A 223 -8.64 -3.32 3.35
C ALA A 223 -9.31 -2.65 2.14
N ASP A 224 -9.42 -1.33 2.21
CA ASP A 224 -9.76 -0.43 1.09
C ASP A 224 -8.92 0.84 1.23
N LEU A 225 -7.92 0.99 0.38
CA LEU A 225 -6.81 1.93 0.55
C LEU A 225 -6.46 2.71 -0.73
N HIS A 226 -7.37 2.74 -1.70
CA HIS A 226 -7.26 3.48 -2.95
C HIS A 226 -5.87 3.36 -3.63
N GLY A 227 -5.32 2.15 -3.72
CA GLY A 227 -4.06 1.83 -4.40
C GLY A 227 -2.94 1.34 -3.49
N GLN A 228 -3.02 1.50 -2.16
CA GLN A 228 -2.02 0.96 -1.23
C GLN A 228 -2.27 -0.51 -0.83
N GLU A 229 -3.27 -1.16 -1.41
CA GLU A 229 -3.60 -2.56 -1.15
C GLU A 229 -2.45 -3.50 -1.50
N TRP A 230 -1.77 -3.23 -2.61
CA TRP A 230 -0.62 -4.00 -3.05
C TRP A 230 0.56 -3.92 -2.07
N THR A 231 0.76 -2.76 -1.46
CA THR A 231 1.75 -2.60 -0.38
C THR A 231 1.36 -3.44 0.84
N LEU A 232 0.10 -3.42 1.24
CA LEU A 232 -0.38 -4.22 2.37
C LEU A 232 -0.23 -5.72 2.11
N LEU A 233 -0.66 -6.22 0.94
CA LEU A 233 -0.54 -7.64 0.59
C LEU A 233 0.93 -8.09 0.50
N ARG A 234 1.80 -7.27 -0.09
CA ARG A 234 3.25 -7.52 -0.09
C ARG A 234 3.77 -7.69 1.34
N GLN A 235 3.33 -6.83 2.25
CA GLN A 235 3.73 -6.91 3.66
C GLN A 235 3.13 -8.10 4.41
N VAL A 236 1.94 -8.57 4.07
CA VAL A 236 1.41 -9.84 4.60
C VAL A 236 2.34 -10.99 4.23
N VAL A 237 2.86 -11.00 2.99
CA VAL A 237 3.84 -12.00 2.55
C VAL A 237 5.18 -11.84 3.28
N MET A 238 5.71 -10.62 3.34
CA MET A 238 7.02 -10.34 3.96
C MET A 238 7.06 -10.66 5.45
N ASN A 239 5.94 -10.44 6.16
CA ASN A 239 5.87 -10.52 7.61
C ASN A 239 5.08 -11.75 8.09
N HIS A 240 4.99 -12.79 7.26
CA HIS A 240 4.21 -14.01 7.53
C HIS A 240 4.64 -14.77 8.80
N ASP A 241 5.85 -14.51 9.29
CA ASP A 241 6.43 -15.05 10.52
C ASP A 241 5.87 -14.37 11.79
N ILE A 242 5.49 -13.10 11.70
CA ILE A 242 4.96 -12.32 12.83
C ILE A 242 3.45 -12.10 12.78
N ILE A 243 2.80 -12.28 11.62
CA ILE A 243 1.35 -12.17 11.47
C ILE A 243 0.77 -13.40 10.76
N ASN A 244 -0.23 -14.02 11.40
CA ASN A 244 -0.97 -15.13 10.81
C ASN A 244 -2.41 -14.68 10.48
N VAL A 245 -2.60 -14.18 9.26
CA VAL A 245 -3.93 -13.80 8.76
C VAL A 245 -4.64 -15.02 8.20
N HIS A 246 -5.88 -15.26 8.61
CA HIS A 246 -6.65 -16.42 8.17
C HIS A 246 -7.46 -16.13 6.89
N GLN A 247 -8.07 -14.96 6.84
CA GLN A 247 -8.88 -14.51 5.71
C GLN A 247 -8.51 -13.06 5.35
N ILE A 248 -8.41 -12.78 4.06
CA ILE A 248 -8.09 -11.46 3.50
C ILE A 248 -9.22 -11.07 2.56
N SER A 249 -9.83 -9.91 2.79
CA SER A 249 -10.80 -9.26 1.89
C SER A 249 -10.30 -7.88 1.53
N ILE A 250 -10.02 -7.63 0.25
CA ILE A 250 -9.39 -6.38 -0.16
C ILE A 250 -10.04 -5.79 -1.41
N GLY A 251 -10.16 -4.47 -1.43
CA GLY A 251 -10.51 -3.72 -2.63
C GLY A 251 -9.28 -3.44 -3.50
N LEU A 252 -8.92 -4.33 -4.41
CA LEU A 252 -7.80 -4.14 -5.33
C LEU A 252 -8.05 -3.03 -6.35
N HIS A 253 -7.34 -1.93 -6.17
CA HIS A 253 -7.27 -0.85 -7.15
C HIS A 253 -6.09 -1.07 -8.12
N ILE A 254 -6.38 -1.07 -9.41
CA ILE A 254 -5.38 -1.01 -10.48
C ILE A 254 -5.41 0.41 -11.04
N PRO A 255 -4.31 1.19 -10.97
CA PRO A 255 -4.32 2.58 -11.37
C PRO A 255 -4.50 2.73 -12.89
N LEU A 256 -5.37 3.65 -13.30
CA LEU A 256 -5.65 3.91 -14.73
C LEU A 256 -4.43 4.42 -15.51
N SER A 257 -3.37 4.87 -14.83
CA SER A 257 -2.10 5.22 -15.46
C SER A 257 -1.48 4.04 -16.22
N VAL A 258 -1.84 2.79 -15.88
CA VAL A 258 -1.44 1.57 -16.60
C VAL A 258 -1.82 1.64 -18.08
N ASN A 259 -2.93 2.31 -18.43
CA ASN A 259 -3.34 2.48 -19.83
C ASN A 259 -2.30 3.26 -20.67
N ARG A 260 -1.49 4.11 -20.02
CA ARG A 260 -0.47 4.95 -20.64
C ARG A 260 0.91 4.29 -20.73
N LEU A 261 1.09 3.12 -20.11
CA LEU A 261 2.35 2.39 -20.13
C LEU A 261 2.57 1.75 -21.50
N THR A 262 3.83 1.66 -21.91
CA THR A 262 4.22 0.79 -23.03
C THR A 262 3.90 -0.67 -22.70
N MET A 263 3.83 -1.54 -23.71
CA MET A 263 3.59 -2.98 -23.51
C MET A 263 4.60 -3.60 -22.54
N GLU A 264 5.89 -3.23 -22.65
CA GLU A 264 6.94 -3.77 -21.78
C GLU A 264 6.82 -3.27 -20.34
N GLU A 265 6.58 -1.98 -20.13
CA GLU A 265 6.36 -1.42 -18.78
C GLU A 265 5.13 -2.02 -18.11
N ARG A 266 4.05 -2.21 -18.88
CA ARG A 266 2.81 -2.83 -18.42
C ARG A 266 3.03 -4.29 -18.04
N ARG A 267 3.75 -5.04 -18.86
CA ARG A 267 4.12 -6.43 -18.59
C ARG A 267 4.89 -6.56 -17.27
N ARG A 268 5.88 -5.69 -17.03
CA ARG A 268 6.64 -5.66 -15.77
C ARG A 268 5.77 -5.25 -14.59
N TYR A 269 4.92 -4.24 -14.76
CA TYR A 269 3.98 -3.81 -13.72
C TYR A 269 3.10 -4.96 -13.26
N PHE A 270 2.45 -5.68 -14.19
CA PHE A 270 1.61 -6.84 -13.83
C PHE A 270 2.42 -8.03 -13.33
N GLU A 271 3.66 -8.22 -13.78
CA GLU A 271 4.56 -9.23 -13.22
C GLU A 271 4.83 -8.96 -11.74
N ASP A 272 5.15 -7.71 -11.38
CA ASP A 272 5.42 -7.30 -10.01
C ASP A 272 4.19 -7.52 -9.10
N LEU A 273 2.98 -7.22 -9.60
CA LEU A 273 1.74 -7.50 -8.87
C LEU A 273 1.49 -9.01 -8.77
N TYR A 274 1.77 -9.77 -9.82
CA TYR A 274 1.58 -11.23 -9.84
C TYR A 274 2.48 -11.93 -8.81
N GLN A 275 3.66 -11.41 -8.52
CA GLN A 275 4.51 -11.95 -7.45
C GLN A 275 3.84 -11.88 -6.07
N VAL A 276 2.88 -10.96 -5.85
CA VAL A 276 2.07 -10.91 -4.62
C VAL A 276 1.10 -12.08 -4.56
N PHE A 277 0.38 -12.37 -5.65
CA PHE A 277 -0.49 -13.54 -5.74
C PHE A 277 0.29 -14.84 -5.53
N LYS A 278 1.47 -14.94 -6.13
CA LYS A 278 2.39 -16.05 -5.92
C LYS A 278 2.81 -16.18 -4.46
N GLY A 279 3.18 -15.08 -3.80
CA GLY A 279 3.54 -15.08 -2.38
C GLY A 279 2.39 -15.56 -1.49
N LEU A 280 1.18 -15.07 -1.72
CA LEU A 280 -0.02 -15.51 -1.01
C LEU A 280 -0.29 -17.00 -1.24
N ALA A 281 -0.27 -17.46 -2.50
CA ALA A 281 -0.43 -18.88 -2.81
C ALA A 281 0.64 -19.74 -2.11
N CYS A 282 1.90 -19.30 -2.12
CA CYS A 282 2.98 -20.01 -1.43
C CYS A 282 2.76 -20.13 0.08
N LEU A 283 2.13 -19.11 0.70
CA LEU A 283 1.72 -19.11 2.10
C LEU A 283 0.43 -19.91 2.39
N GLY A 284 -0.11 -20.62 1.39
CA GLY A 284 -1.30 -21.45 1.53
C GLY A 284 -2.62 -20.70 1.35
N TYR A 285 -2.62 -19.47 0.82
CA TYR A 285 -3.86 -18.78 0.51
C TYR A 285 -4.46 -19.25 -0.81
N LYS A 286 -5.75 -19.56 -0.80
CA LYS A 286 -6.55 -19.77 -1.99
C LYS A 286 -7.34 -18.51 -2.32
N HIS A 287 -7.32 -18.11 -3.59
CA HIS A 287 -8.19 -17.07 -4.12
C HIS A 287 -9.59 -17.66 -4.31
N VAL A 288 -10.59 -17.19 -3.56
CA VAL A 288 -11.89 -17.87 -3.45
C VAL A 288 -13.07 -17.05 -3.96
N ARG A 289 -12.90 -15.73 -4.09
CA ARG A 289 -13.93 -14.84 -4.64
C ARG A 289 -13.28 -13.60 -5.21
N VAL A 290 -13.83 -13.17 -6.35
CA VAL A 290 -13.59 -11.87 -6.96
C VAL A 290 -14.92 -11.27 -7.37
N GLU A 291 -15.07 -9.97 -7.17
CA GLU A 291 -16.20 -9.20 -7.66
C GLU A 291 -15.67 -7.94 -8.34
N ALA A 292 -16.02 -7.77 -9.61
CA ALA A 292 -15.68 -6.57 -10.36
C ALA A 292 -16.56 -5.41 -9.91
N ILE A 293 -15.93 -4.28 -9.58
CA ILE A 293 -16.66 -3.07 -9.20
C ILE A 293 -16.73 -2.13 -10.40
N GLU A 294 -17.91 -2.08 -11.01
CA GLU A 294 -18.16 -1.20 -12.15
C GLU A 294 -18.39 0.24 -11.69
N THR A 295 -17.41 1.10 -12.01
CA THR A 295 -17.56 2.55 -11.97
C THR A 295 -17.41 3.10 -13.39
N ASP A 296 -18.33 3.97 -13.80
CA ASP A 296 -18.44 4.44 -15.20
C ASP A 296 -17.15 5.09 -15.74
N SER A 297 -16.27 5.54 -14.85
CA SER A 297 -15.03 6.26 -15.18
C SER A 297 -13.75 5.41 -15.18
N SER A 298 -13.80 4.13 -14.78
CA SER A 298 -12.59 3.43 -14.35
C SER A 298 -12.38 2.09 -15.07
N ARG A 299 -12.09 2.18 -16.38
CA ARG A 299 -11.81 1.02 -17.22
C ARG A 299 -10.35 0.97 -17.70
N LEU A 300 -9.76 -0.21 -17.56
CA LEU A 300 -8.45 -0.58 -18.07
C LEU A 300 -8.60 -1.06 -19.51
N VAL A 301 -7.72 -0.60 -20.40
CA VAL A 301 -7.58 -1.17 -21.74
C VAL A 301 -6.35 -2.05 -21.71
N VAL A 302 -6.49 -3.32 -22.08
CA VAL A 302 -5.42 -4.32 -22.02
C VAL A 302 -5.10 -4.82 -23.44
N PRO A 303 -4.17 -4.17 -24.16
CA PRO A 303 -3.80 -4.55 -25.53
C PRO A 303 -3.36 -6.01 -25.67
N GLU A 304 -2.66 -6.54 -24.67
CA GLU A 304 -2.15 -7.91 -24.60
C GLU A 304 -3.27 -8.96 -24.63
N MET A 305 -4.50 -8.56 -24.28
CA MET A 305 -5.70 -9.39 -24.29
C MET A 305 -6.64 -8.96 -25.43
N GLY A 306 -6.10 -8.65 -26.61
CA GLY A 306 -6.87 -8.24 -27.78
C GLY A 306 -7.59 -6.89 -27.62
N GLY A 307 -7.08 -6.02 -26.74
CA GLY A 307 -7.71 -4.73 -26.44
C GLY A 307 -8.91 -4.84 -25.51
N ALA A 308 -9.01 -5.92 -24.72
CA ALA A 308 -10.05 -6.10 -23.72
C ALA A 308 -10.17 -4.87 -22.80
N THR A 309 -11.40 -4.51 -22.47
CA THR A 309 -11.69 -3.43 -21.52
C THR A 309 -12.18 -4.03 -20.21
N LEU A 310 -11.40 -3.88 -19.15
CA LEU A 310 -11.66 -4.49 -17.85
C LEU A 310 -11.90 -3.43 -16.76
N PRO A 311 -12.65 -3.74 -15.70
CA PRO A 311 -12.73 -2.88 -14.51
C PRO A 311 -11.34 -2.61 -13.93
N SER A 312 -11.13 -1.43 -13.34
CA SER A 312 -9.90 -1.10 -12.62
C SER A 312 -9.99 -1.33 -11.12
N PHE A 313 -11.13 -1.81 -10.62
CA PHE A 313 -11.39 -2.03 -9.21
C PHE A 313 -12.09 -3.38 -9.00
N TYR A 314 -11.54 -4.18 -8.10
CA TYR A 314 -12.04 -5.50 -7.76
C TYR A 314 -12.09 -5.68 -6.26
N GLU A 315 -13.15 -6.29 -5.75
CA GLU A 315 -13.14 -6.87 -4.41
C GLU A 315 -12.64 -8.30 -4.50
N VAL A 316 -11.61 -8.65 -3.73
CA VAL A 316 -10.93 -9.95 -3.82
C VAL A 316 -10.77 -10.58 -2.45
N HIS A 317 -11.03 -11.87 -2.38
CA HIS A 317 -10.98 -12.65 -1.16
C HIS A 317 -10.01 -13.81 -1.26
N TRP A 318 -9.17 -13.94 -0.24
CA TRP A 318 -8.35 -15.13 -0.03
C TRP A 318 -8.62 -15.76 1.32
N VAL A 319 -8.55 -17.08 1.36
CA VAL A 319 -8.65 -17.86 2.59
C VAL A 319 -7.40 -18.75 2.70
N LYS A 320 -6.77 -18.73 3.87
CA LYS A 320 -5.62 -19.57 4.16
C LYS A 320 -6.08 -21.01 4.42
N THR A 321 -5.53 -21.97 3.68
CA THR A 321 -5.73 -23.39 3.93
C THR A 321 -5.06 -23.76 5.26
N ALA A 322 -5.72 -24.59 6.07
CA ALA A 322 -5.04 -25.20 7.20
C ALA A 322 -3.76 -25.90 6.71
N PRO A 323 -2.64 -25.84 7.46
CA PRO A 323 -1.49 -26.67 7.13
C PRO A 323 -1.98 -28.11 7.03
N GLN A 324 -1.80 -28.75 5.87
CA GLN A 324 -2.03 -30.18 5.78
C GLN A 324 -1.10 -30.80 6.82
N ALA A 325 -1.66 -31.39 7.88
CA ALA A 325 -0.88 -32.18 8.81
C ALA A 325 -0.09 -33.16 7.95
N SER A 326 1.25 -33.15 8.08
CA SER A 326 2.19 -33.77 7.14
C SER A 326 2.17 -35.32 7.18
N GLY A 327 1.00 -35.94 7.36
CA GLY A 327 0.79 -37.36 7.54
C GLY A 327 -0.43 -37.97 6.85
N SER A 328 -1.27 -37.23 6.12
CA SER A 328 -2.34 -37.84 5.31
C SER A 328 -1.92 -37.90 3.83
N ASN A 329 -1.54 -39.08 3.35
CA ASN A 329 -1.29 -39.40 1.94
C ASN A 329 -2.60 -39.40 1.13
N ASP A 330 -3.30 -38.28 1.07
CA ASP A 330 -4.43 -38.13 0.17
C ASP A 330 -3.93 -37.68 -1.20
N HIS A 331 -3.76 -38.66 -2.07
CA HIS A 331 -3.54 -38.47 -3.50
C HIS A 331 -4.76 -37.77 -4.11
N TYR A 332 -4.76 -36.43 -4.15
CA TYR A 332 -5.67 -35.69 -5.02
C TYR A 332 -5.17 -35.82 -6.47
N VAL A 333 -5.89 -36.63 -7.24
CA VAL A 333 -5.78 -36.69 -8.70
C VAL A 333 -6.46 -35.43 -9.25
N TYR A 334 -5.68 -34.51 -9.79
CA TYR A 334 -6.21 -33.41 -10.59
C TYR A 334 -6.52 -33.93 -12.00
N TYR A 335 -7.77 -33.77 -12.44
CA TYR A 335 -8.21 -34.01 -13.82
C TYR A 335 -8.05 -32.75 -14.67
#